data_AF-A0A2K3V2B9-F1
#
_entry.id   AF-A0A2K3V2B9-F1
#
_cell.length_a   1.000
_cell.length_b   1.000
_cell.length_c   1.000
_cell.angle_alpha   90.00
_cell.angle_beta   90.00
_cell.angle_gamma   90.00
#
_symmetry.space_group_name_H-M   'P 1'
#
loop_
_entity.id
_entity.type
_entity.pdbx_description
1 polymer ?
#
loop_
_entity_poly.entity_id
_entity_poly.type
_entity_poly.pdbx_seq_one_letter_code
_entity_poly.pdbx_strand_id
1 'polypeptide(L)'
;MIRRALFTLTVLALAAPAQALEMIVWDRELQTKLGDGKSVGGKFNVRMVDNYEGPVVILFALTDDEKARGSFPNLKSRYNGLLSGGELSLQAPAQGGERALNTTLSLSKFLTPYKLTLNIQPAGQSLSLPGLKAPSGQSR
;
A
#
# COMPACT_ATOMS: atom_id res chain seq x y z
N MET A 1 1.58 55.05 26.13
CA MET A 1 2.22 53.85 26.71
C MET A 1 1.85 52.65 25.86
N ILE A 2 2.81 52.13 25.07
CA ILE A 2 2.68 50.92 24.24
C ILE A 2 3.02 49.71 25.12
N ARG A 3 2.13 48.70 25.16
CA ARG A 3 2.28 47.33 25.72
C ARG A 3 0.83 46.80 25.87
N ARG A 4 0.39 45.67 25.33
CA ARG A 4 1.04 44.39 25.06
C ARG A 4 0.31 43.70 23.91
N ALA A 5 1.05 43.31 22.88
CA ALA A 5 0.62 42.25 21.99
C ALA A 5 0.61 40.95 22.79
N LEU A 6 -0.52 40.24 22.80
CA LEU A 6 -0.54 38.82 23.15
C LEU A 6 -1.06 38.07 21.94
N PHE A 7 -0.09 37.58 21.16
CA PHE A 7 -0.25 36.54 20.16
C PHE A 7 -0.75 35.27 20.85
N THR A 8 -1.90 34.75 20.43
CA THR A 8 -2.24 33.34 20.65
C THR A 8 -2.52 32.72 19.29
N LEU A 9 -1.44 32.51 18.52
CA LEU A 9 -1.47 31.69 17.32
C LEU A 9 -1.37 30.24 17.75
N THR A 10 -2.52 29.62 18.04
CA THR A 10 -2.59 28.17 18.30
C THR A 10 -2.27 27.46 16.98
N VAL A 11 -1.03 27.00 16.87
CA VAL A 11 -0.52 26.24 15.74
C VAL A 11 -1.33 24.95 15.61
N LEU A 12 -2.09 24.86 14.51
CA LEU A 12 -2.81 23.68 14.06
C LEU A 12 -1.81 22.70 13.42
N ALA A 13 -0.92 22.08 14.22
CA ALA A 13 0.06 21.13 13.71
C ALA A 13 -0.25 19.70 14.19
N LEU A 14 -0.20 18.78 13.22
CA LEU A 14 -0.25 17.31 13.31
C LEU A 14 -1.62 16.63 13.20
N ALA A 15 -2.41 17.01 12.20
CA ALA A 15 -3.26 16.02 11.52
C ALA A 15 -2.53 15.48 10.28
N ALA A 16 -1.46 14.71 10.48
CA ALA A 16 -0.84 13.95 9.40
C ALA A 16 -1.10 12.45 9.62
N PRO A 17 -2.24 11.89 9.16
CA PRO A 17 -2.31 10.46 8.93
C PRO A 17 -1.65 10.18 7.58
N ALA A 18 -0.35 10.41 7.47
CA ALA A 18 0.43 10.06 6.27
C ALA A 18 1.39 8.90 6.60
N GLN A 19 0.88 7.88 7.29
CA GLN A 19 1.55 6.59 7.46
C GLN A 19 1.23 5.74 6.22
N ALA A 20 2.06 5.87 5.18
CA ALA A 20 1.76 5.26 3.89
C ALA A 20 2.95 4.49 3.31
N LEU A 21 3.05 3.21 3.68
CA LEU A 21 3.78 2.21 2.91
C LEU A 21 3.14 2.12 1.54
N GLU A 22 3.89 2.46 0.50
CA GLU A 22 3.49 2.33 -0.89
C GLU A 22 4.03 1.04 -1.50
N MET A 23 3.27 0.49 -2.43
CA MET A 23 3.64 -0.71 -3.18
C MET A 23 3.26 -0.56 -4.63
N ILE A 24 4.12 -1.06 -5.51
CA ILE A 24 3.84 -1.16 -6.94
C ILE A 24 4.17 -2.57 -7.39
N VAL A 25 3.26 -3.18 -8.15
CA VAL A 25 3.44 -4.51 -8.73
C VAL A 25 3.72 -4.34 -10.21
N TRP A 26 4.81 -4.95 -10.68
CA TRP A 26 5.24 -4.98 -12.06
C TRP A 26 5.30 -6.42 -12.55
N ASP A 27 5.25 -6.63 -13.85
CA ASP A 27 5.61 -7.92 -14.43
C ASP A 27 7.10 -8.24 -14.19
N ARG A 28 7.49 -9.50 -14.45
CA ARG A 28 8.87 -9.97 -14.26
C ARG A 28 9.94 -9.11 -14.95
N GLU A 29 9.62 -8.53 -16.10
CA GLU A 29 10.52 -7.74 -16.93
C GLU A 29 10.44 -6.23 -16.64
N LEU A 30 9.63 -5.82 -15.67
CA LEU A 30 9.42 -4.42 -15.26
C LEU A 30 8.94 -3.52 -16.42
N GLN A 31 8.20 -4.09 -17.37
CA GLN A 31 7.67 -3.40 -18.55
C GLN A 31 6.25 -2.87 -18.31
N THR A 32 5.42 -3.66 -17.64
CA THR A 32 4.00 -3.41 -17.42
C THR A 32 3.69 -3.34 -15.94
N LYS A 33 3.07 -2.23 -15.54
CA LYS A 33 2.55 -2.07 -14.18
C LYS A 33 1.26 -2.88 -14.03
N LEU A 34 1.27 -3.83 -13.11
CA LEU A 34 0.17 -4.75 -12.83
C LEU A 34 -0.65 -4.34 -11.61
N GLY A 35 -0.15 -3.44 -10.78
CA GLY A 35 -0.90 -2.96 -9.64
C GLY A 35 -0.19 -1.91 -8.82
N ASP A 36 -0.92 -1.31 -7.90
CA ASP A 36 -0.39 -0.43 -6.86
C ASP A 36 -1.12 -0.65 -5.55
N GLY A 37 -0.48 -0.32 -4.44
CA GLY A 37 -1.10 -0.34 -3.13
C GLY A 37 -0.50 0.69 -2.19
N LYS A 38 -1.25 1.03 -1.15
CA LYS A 38 -0.84 1.98 -0.12
C LYS A 38 -1.44 1.65 1.24
N SER A 39 -0.66 1.79 2.31
CA SER A 39 -1.24 1.82 3.66
C SER A 39 -1.86 3.17 3.96
N VAL A 40 -3.03 3.18 4.57
CA VAL A 40 -3.64 4.35 5.19
C VAL A 40 -4.41 3.85 6.41
N GLY A 41 -4.10 4.39 7.59
CA GLY A 41 -4.84 4.09 8.82
C GLY A 41 -4.87 2.60 9.21
N GLY A 42 -3.73 1.91 9.11
CA GLY A 42 -3.62 0.47 9.45
C GLY A 42 -4.22 -0.49 8.42
N LYS A 43 -4.77 0.03 7.32
CA LYS A 43 -5.27 -0.77 6.19
C LYS A 43 -4.35 -0.61 4.99
N PHE A 44 -4.05 -1.71 4.31
CA PHE A 44 -3.25 -1.75 3.10
C PHE A 44 -4.15 -1.98 1.90
N ASN A 45 -4.42 -0.92 1.14
CA ASN A 45 -5.33 -0.95 0.00
C ASN A 45 -4.52 -1.27 -1.24
N VAL A 46 -4.90 -2.31 -1.98
CA VAL A 46 -4.20 -2.76 -3.18
C VAL A 46 -5.17 -2.80 -4.34
N ARG A 47 -4.77 -2.23 -5.46
CA ARG A 47 -5.45 -2.29 -6.74
C ARG A 47 -4.58 -3.06 -7.72
N MET A 48 -5.11 -4.15 -8.25
CA MET A 48 -4.43 -5.00 -9.24
C MET A 48 -5.23 -5.00 -10.53
N VAL A 49 -4.52 -5.10 -11.66
CA VAL A 49 -5.13 -5.31 -12.97
C VAL A 49 -5.85 -6.66 -12.99
N ASP A 50 -6.97 -6.69 -13.70
CA ASP A 50 -7.76 -7.91 -13.85
C ASP A 50 -7.06 -8.86 -14.83
N ASN A 51 -7.17 -10.18 -14.60
CA ASN A 51 -6.72 -11.24 -15.52
C ASN A 51 -5.21 -11.37 -15.79
N TYR A 52 -4.33 -10.84 -14.92
CA TYR A 52 -2.90 -11.17 -15.00
C TYR A 52 -2.57 -12.38 -14.11
N GLU A 53 -1.90 -13.37 -14.69
CA GLU A 53 -1.36 -14.52 -13.97
C GLU A 53 0.10 -14.76 -14.37
N GLY A 54 0.99 -14.85 -13.38
CA GLY A 54 2.40 -15.09 -13.63
C GLY A 54 3.35 -14.53 -12.60
N PRO A 55 4.67 -14.64 -12.87
CA PRO A 55 5.71 -14.08 -12.01
C PRO A 55 5.70 -12.55 -12.05
N VAL A 56 5.76 -11.94 -10.87
CA VAL A 56 5.70 -10.48 -10.69
C VAL A 56 6.85 -9.99 -9.81
N VAL A 57 7.17 -8.71 -9.95
CA VAL A 57 8.09 -7.99 -9.08
C VAL A 57 7.30 -6.98 -8.27
N ILE A 58 7.42 -7.06 -6.95
CA ILE A 58 6.79 -6.15 -6.01
C ILE A 58 7.83 -5.18 -5.50
N LEU A 59 7.56 -3.89 -5.64
CA LEU A 59 8.39 -2.82 -5.10
C LEU A 59 7.65 -2.17 -3.93
N PHE A 60 8.35 -1.98 -2.81
CA PHE A 60 7.85 -1.23 -1.66
C PHE A 60 8.64 0.06 -1.49
N ALA A 61 7.92 1.14 -1.24
CA ALA A 61 8.47 2.44 -0.91
C ALA A 61 7.92 2.89 0.45
N LEU A 62 8.83 3.36 1.29
CA LEU A 62 8.50 3.95 2.59
C LEU A 62 8.53 5.46 2.43
N THR A 63 7.60 6.15 3.09
CA THR A 63 7.69 7.60 3.24
C THR A 63 8.89 7.98 4.12
N ASP A 64 9.37 9.22 3.98
CA ASP A 64 10.49 9.72 4.79
C ASP A 64 10.19 9.66 6.30
N ASP A 65 8.94 9.93 6.69
CA ASP A 65 8.48 9.82 8.08
C ASP A 65 8.53 8.37 8.60
N GLU A 66 8.09 7.38 7.81
CA GLU A 66 8.16 5.96 8.20
C GLU A 66 9.59 5.45 8.28
N LYS A 67 10.45 5.92 7.37
CA LYS A 67 11.88 5.61 7.39
C LYS A 67 12.55 6.21 8.62
N ALA A 68 12.25 7.47 8.96
CA ALA A 68 12.77 8.14 10.15
C ALA A 68 12.32 7.47 11.46
N ARG A 69 11.10 6.90 11.47
CA ARG A 69 10.53 6.20 12.64
C ARG A 69 10.86 4.71 12.71
N GLY A 70 11.42 4.12 11.64
CA GLY A 70 11.70 2.69 11.56
C GLY A 70 10.44 1.82 11.62
N SER A 71 9.30 2.28 11.08
CA SER A 71 7.99 1.63 11.25
C SER A 71 7.86 0.25 10.57
N PHE A 72 8.72 -0.04 9.60
CA PHE A 72 8.72 -1.31 8.84
C PHE A 72 10.09 -1.98 8.91
N PRO A 73 10.47 -2.53 10.07
CA PRO A 73 11.77 -3.16 10.23
C PRO A 73 11.88 -4.40 9.33
N ASN A 74 13.01 -4.56 8.66
CA ASN A 74 13.31 -5.67 7.73
C ASN A 74 12.49 -5.70 6.43
N LEU A 75 11.74 -4.65 6.12
CA LEU A 75 11.10 -4.51 4.82
C LEU A 75 12.15 -4.20 3.74
N LYS A 76 12.19 -5.02 2.69
CA LYS A 76 13.02 -4.78 1.50
C LYS A 76 12.26 -3.92 0.51
N SER A 77 12.98 -3.12 -0.25
CA SER A 77 12.38 -2.31 -1.32
C SER A 77 11.88 -3.15 -2.51
N ARG A 78 12.34 -4.41 -2.65
CA ARG A 78 11.99 -5.28 -3.76
C ARG A 78 11.81 -6.73 -3.30
N TYR A 79 10.74 -7.35 -3.78
CA TYR A 79 10.45 -8.77 -3.65
C TYR A 79 10.03 -9.35 -5.00
N ASN A 80 10.30 -10.63 -5.19
CA ASN A 80 9.73 -11.38 -6.30
C ASN A 80 8.48 -12.11 -5.80
N GLY A 81 7.55 -12.39 -6.70
CA GLY A 81 6.31 -13.03 -6.33
C GLY A 81 5.61 -13.70 -7.50
N LEU A 82 4.41 -14.19 -7.21
CA LEU A 82 3.49 -14.74 -8.19
C LEU A 82 2.13 -14.08 -7.97
N LEU A 83 1.49 -13.64 -9.05
CA LEU A 83 0.09 -13.25 -9.05
C LEU A 83 -0.70 -14.38 -9.71
N SER A 84 -1.69 -14.94 -9.02
CA SER A 84 -2.60 -15.96 -9.59
C SER A 84 -3.98 -15.81 -8.99
N GLY A 85 -5.03 -15.87 -9.83
CA GLY A 85 -6.42 -15.73 -9.39
C GLY A 85 -6.74 -14.47 -8.56
N GLY A 86 -5.97 -13.39 -8.73
CA GLY A 86 -6.10 -12.15 -7.94
C GLY A 86 -5.45 -12.18 -6.55
N GLU A 87 -4.80 -13.28 -6.16
CA GLU A 87 -4.00 -13.37 -4.94
C GLU A 87 -2.52 -13.11 -5.24
N LEU A 88 -1.94 -12.12 -4.55
CA LEU A 88 -0.51 -11.81 -4.64
C LEU A 88 0.27 -12.60 -3.59
N SER A 89 1.21 -13.42 -4.04
CA SER A 89 2.16 -14.15 -3.21
C SER A 89 3.56 -13.58 -3.39
N LEU A 90 4.26 -13.33 -2.28
CA LEU A 90 5.61 -12.79 -2.27
C LEU A 90 6.60 -13.83 -1.74
N GLN A 91 7.76 -13.90 -2.36
CA GLN A 91 8.90 -14.66 -1.86
C GLN A 91 9.69 -13.76 -0.92
N ALA A 92 9.47 -13.93 0.37
CA ALA A 92 10.20 -13.22 1.41
C ALA A 92 11.08 -14.20 2.19
N PRO A 93 12.23 -13.74 2.73
CA PRO A 93 12.99 -14.56 3.66
C PRO A 93 12.10 -14.83 4.87
N ALA A 94 11.94 -16.11 5.23
CA ALA A 94 11.23 -16.50 6.45
C ALA A 94 11.78 -15.71 7.64
N GLN A 95 10.91 -15.03 8.39
CA GLN A 95 11.32 -14.30 9.60
C GLN A 95 11.71 -15.31 10.67
N GLY A 96 13.01 -15.64 10.73
CA GLY A 96 13.54 -16.62 11.67
C GLY A 96 14.96 -17.06 11.32
N GLY A 97 15.94 -16.25 11.72
CA GLY A 97 17.35 -16.67 11.80
C GLY A 97 18.08 -16.85 10.47
N GLU A 98 19.40 -16.92 10.56
CA GLU A 98 20.42 -16.77 9.51
C GLU A 98 20.45 -17.87 8.41
N ARG A 99 19.34 -18.60 8.22
CA ARG A 99 19.13 -19.58 7.13
C ARG A 99 17.71 -19.47 6.55
N ALA A 100 17.20 -18.26 6.40
CA ALA A 100 15.86 -18.00 5.88
C ALA A 100 15.71 -18.50 4.43
N LEU A 101 15.16 -19.72 4.27
CA LEU A 101 14.65 -20.20 2.99
C LEU A 101 13.64 -19.17 2.48
N ASN A 102 13.75 -18.80 1.19
CA ASN A 102 12.75 -17.94 0.55
C ASN A 102 11.42 -18.68 0.60
N THR A 103 10.51 -18.19 1.44
CA THR A 103 9.18 -18.78 1.58
C THR A 103 8.19 -17.93 0.81
N THR A 104 7.31 -18.60 0.06
CA THR A 104 6.22 -17.95 -0.64
C THR A 104 5.10 -17.71 0.36
N LEU A 105 4.82 -16.44 0.64
CA LEU A 105 3.78 -16.00 1.58
C LEU A 105 2.76 -15.16 0.83
N SER A 106 1.47 -15.41 1.06
CA SER A 106 0.41 -14.51 0.58
C SER A 106 0.60 -13.11 1.18
N LEU A 107 0.25 -12.06 0.43
CA LEU A 107 0.42 -10.67 0.85
C LEU A 107 -0.23 -10.38 2.22
N SER A 108 -1.38 -10.98 2.50
CA SER A 108 -2.07 -10.88 3.79
C SER A 108 -1.19 -11.36 4.96
N LYS A 109 -0.50 -12.50 4.79
CA LYS A 109 0.44 -13.04 5.77
C LYS A 109 1.68 -12.18 5.91
N PHE A 110 2.19 -11.65 4.80
CA PHE A 110 3.34 -10.75 4.79
C PHE A 110 3.08 -9.44 5.55
N LEU A 111 1.86 -8.93 5.50
CA LEU A 111 1.45 -7.68 6.16
C LEU A 111 1.09 -7.84 7.65
N THR A 112 0.87 -9.08 8.10
CA THR A 112 0.55 -9.41 9.50
C THR A 112 1.56 -8.88 10.52
N PRO A 113 2.90 -9.07 10.37
CA PRO A 113 3.87 -8.52 11.31
C PRO A 113 3.86 -6.99 11.39
N TYR A 114 3.41 -6.31 10.34
CA TYR A 114 3.29 -4.85 10.29
C TYR A 114 1.92 -4.35 10.78
N LYS A 115 1.06 -5.23 11.30
CA LYS A 115 -0.31 -4.94 11.75
C LYS A 115 -1.17 -4.26 10.66
N LEU A 116 -0.88 -4.55 9.40
CA LEU A 116 -1.62 -4.01 8.26
C LEU A 116 -2.68 -5.01 7.81
N THR A 117 -3.93 -4.54 7.68
CA THR A 117 -5.03 -5.35 7.15
C THR A 117 -5.12 -5.17 5.63
N LEU A 118 -5.03 -6.25 4.87
CA LEU A 118 -5.11 -6.20 3.40
C LEU A 118 -6.54 -5.92 2.92
N ASN A 119 -6.68 -4.98 2.01
CA ASN A 119 -7.91 -4.67 1.30
C ASN A 119 -7.63 -4.67 -0.22
N ILE A 120 -8.11 -5.68 -0.94
CA ILE A 120 -7.92 -5.80 -2.38
C ILE A 120 -9.13 -5.18 -3.09
N GLN A 121 -8.89 -4.19 -3.94
CA GLN A 121 -9.87 -3.57 -4.80
C GLN A 121 -9.60 -3.99 -6.25
N PRO A 122 -10.56 -4.64 -6.93
CA PRO A 122 -10.43 -4.94 -8.36
C PRO A 122 -10.27 -3.64 -9.16
N ALA A 123 -9.33 -3.60 -10.13
CA ALA A 123 -9.21 -2.48 -11.06
C ALA A 123 -10.45 -2.44 -11.98
N GLY A 124 -11.48 -1.71 -11.54
CA GLY A 124 -12.76 -1.63 -12.23
C GLY A 124 -13.92 -1.23 -11.31
N GLN A 125 -13.74 -1.34 -9.99
CA GLN A 125 -14.70 -0.79 -9.04
C GLN A 125 -14.56 0.73 -8.99
N SER A 126 -15.32 1.40 -9.86
CA SER A 126 -15.65 2.81 -9.70
C SER A 126 -16.05 3.04 -8.25
N LEU A 127 -15.32 3.94 -7.58
CA LEU A 127 -15.66 4.43 -6.25
C LEU A 127 -17.07 5.02 -6.37
N SER A 128 -18.09 4.21 -6.07
CA SER A 128 -19.45 4.70 -5.96
C SER A 128 -19.49 5.50 -4.68
N LEU A 129 -19.04 6.76 -4.76
CA LEU A 129 -19.25 7.76 -3.73
C LEU A 129 -20.75 7.76 -3.45
N PRO A 130 -21.20 7.36 -2.24
CA PRO A 130 -22.62 7.36 -1.91
C PRO A 130 -23.08 8.82 -1.91
N GLY A 131 -23.67 9.27 -3.03
CA GLY A 131 -24.14 10.64 -3.19
C GLY A 131 -23.94 11.28 -4.57
N LEU A 132 -23.14 10.72 -5.47
CA LEU A 132 -23.07 11.21 -6.86
C LEU A 132 -23.95 10.34 -7.75
N LYS A 133 -25.15 10.82 -8.01
CA LYS A 133 -26.06 10.32 -9.03
C LYS A 133 -25.28 10.23 -10.35
N ALA A 134 -25.01 9.02 -10.83
CA ALA A 134 -24.49 8.82 -12.18
C ALA A 134 -25.43 9.55 -13.16
N PRO A 135 -24.91 10.30 -14.16
CA PRO A 135 -25.76 10.81 -15.21
C PRO A 135 -26.40 9.59 -15.86
N SER A 136 -27.72 9.50 -15.78
CA SER A 136 -28.55 8.52 -16.44
C SER A 136 -28.37 8.68 -17.94
N GLY A 137 -27.32 8.07 -18.49
CA GLY A 137 -27.21 7.72 -19.89
C GLY A 137 -28.10 6.51 -20.13
N GLN A 138 -29.40 6.73 -20.24
CA GLN A 138 -30.34 5.73 -20.72
C GLN A 138 -30.88 6.19 -22.08
N SER A 139 -30.30 5.59 -23.11
CA SER A 139 -30.88 5.17 -24.39
C SER A 139 -32.21 5.80 -24.81
N ARG A 140 -32.22 6.50 -25.95
CA ARG A 140 -32.72 5.92 -27.22
C ARG A 140 -32.36 6.80 -28.42
#